data_AF-A0A936B0A0-F1
#
_entry.id   AF-A0A936B0A0-F1
#
_cell.length_a   1.000
_cell.length_b   1.000
_cell.length_c   1.000
_cell.angle_alpha   90.00
_cell.angle_beta   90.00
_cell.angle_gamma   90.00
#
_symmetry.space_group_name_H-M   'P 1'
#
loop_
_entity.id
_entity.type
_entity.pdbx_description
1 polymer ?
#
loop_
_entity_poly.entity_id
_entity_poly.type
_entity_poly.pdbx_seq_one_letter_code
_entity_poly.pdbx_strand_id
1 'polypeptide(L)'
;MLTGVMSTKGIPPQGAEAAGNGSHDMHENNYWHVVANGVAAPHHQHFFNFRLDMDVDGTANTVVEQNTQTLPPGPGNPYDNAFVMKESPLRSESEAHRQLNLATHRRWRVINQSARNAVGESTGYVLFTGENSVPLAGPGSSVRKRAGFMNSHLWVTQNNPDEIYAAGLYINQGKGGEGLPKWIKQNRPLENQDVVMWYSLGVTHLPRPEDWPVMPVHKAGFKLMPLGFFDRNPALDLPKTR
;
A
#
# COMPACT_ATOMS: atom_id res chain seq x y z
N MET A 1 1.41 -6.18 12.24
CA MET A 1 2.29 -7.35 12.51
C MET A 1 1.53 -8.61 12.15
N LEU A 2 2.19 -9.58 11.53
CA LEU A 2 1.63 -10.88 11.15
C LEU A 2 2.37 -11.97 11.95
N THR A 3 1.63 -12.89 12.56
CA THR A 3 2.13 -14.04 13.33
C THR A 3 0.95 -15.01 13.53
N GLY A 4 1.15 -16.11 14.26
CA GLY A 4 0.12 -17.10 14.57
C GLY A 4 0.35 -18.41 13.82
N VAL A 5 -0.70 -19.21 13.70
CA VAL A 5 -0.64 -20.53 13.05
C VAL A 5 -1.07 -20.41 11.60
N MET A 6 -0.30 -21.01 10.69
CA MET A 6 -0.62 -21.00 9.26
C MET A 6 -1.85 -21.86 8.95
N SER A 7 -2.64 -21.43 7.96
CA SER A 7 -3.61 -22.32 7.32
C SER A 7 -2.86 -23.37 6.52
N THR A 8 -3.16 -24.65 6.73
CA THR A 8 -2.43 -25.77 6.14
C THR A 8 -3.33 -26.72 5.36
N LYS A 9 -2.70 -27.50 4.48
CA LYS A 9 -3.27 -28.61 3.74
C LYS A 9 -2.49 -29.88 4.10
N GLY A 10 -3.21 -30.93 4.48
CA GLY A 10 -2.61 -32.26 4.62
C GLY A 10 -2.17 -32.80 3.26
N ILE A 11 -0.96 -33.35 3.20
CA ILE A 11 -0.40 -34.03 2.02
C ILE A 11 0.14 -35.40 2.43
N PRO A 12 0.34 -36.35 1.49
CA PRO A 12 1.01 -37.60 1.81
C PRO A 12 2.38 -37.36 2.48
N PRO A 13 2.75 -38.15 3.50
CA PRO A 13 4.05 -38.06 4.14
C PRO A 13 5.20 -38.37 3.17
N GLN A 14 6.38 -37.81 3.44
CA GLN A 14 7.61 -38.16 2.73
C GLN A 14 7.89 -39.66 2.88
N GLY A 15 8.13 -40.34 1.76
CA GLY A 15 8.40 -41.79 1.71
C GLY A 15 7.16 -42.68 1.57
N ALA A 16 5.94 -42.13 1.50
CA ALA A 16 4.77 -42.90 1.09
C ALA A 16 4.84 -43.19 -0.42
N GLU A 17 4.76 -44.48 -0.81
CA GLU A 17 4.65 -44.87 -2.23
C GLU A 17 3.42 -44.18 -2.84
N ALA A 18 3.66 -43.38 -3.89
CA ALA A 18 2.59 -42.70 -4.59
C ALA A 18 1.72 -43.74 -5.30
N ALA A 19 0.52 -43.99 -4.77
CA ALA A 19 -0.51 -44.71 -5.50
C ALA A 19 -1.01 -43.83 -6.66
N GLY A 20 -0.29 -43.84 -7.79
CA GLY A 20 -0.73 -43.24 -9.05
C GLY A 20 0.38 -42.54 -9.84
N ASN A 21 0.58 -42.99 -11.08
CA ASN A 21 1.41 -42.38 -12.12
C ASN A 21 1.19 -40.85 -12.23
N GLY A 22 2.09 -40.07 -11.64
CA GLY A 22 2.24 -38.63 -11.82
C GLY A 22 3.62 -38.27 -11.30
N SER A 23 4.38 -37.48 -12.05
CA SER A 23 5.80 -37.22 -11.86
C SER A 23 6.15 -36.83 -10.43
N HIS A 24 7.25 -37.37 -9.92
CA HIS A 24 7.90 -36.92 -8.68
C HIS A 24 8.60 -35.57 -8.86
N ASP A 25 7.93 -34.60 -9.44
CA ASP A 25 8.35 -33.20 -9.33
C ASP A 25 7.54 -32.61 -8.18
N MET A 26 8.18 -32.31 -7.05
CA MET A 26 7.53 -31.55 -5.96
C MET A 26 7.09 -30.13 -6.40
N HIS A 27 7.26 -29.82 -7.70
CA HIS A 27 6.89 -28.63 -8.43
C HIS A 27 5.66 -28.80 -9.36
N GLU A 28 5.01 -29.96 -9.42
CA GLU A 28 3.92 -30.16 -10.41
C GLU A 28 2.56 -29.53 -10.06
N ASN A 29 2.42 -28.88 -8.89
CA ASN A 29 1.27 -28.01 -8.57
C ASN A 29 1.64 -26.92 -7.54
N ASN A 30 2.33 -25.87 -8.03
CA ASN A 30 3.08 -24.80 -7.34
C ASN A 30 2.28 -23.79 -6.47
N TYR A 31 1.21 -24.17 -5.79
CA TYR A 31 0.37 -23.23 -5.01
C TYR A 31 0.61 -23.25 -3.50
N TRP A 32 1.63 -23.99 -3.04
CA TRP A 32 1.93 -24.22 -1.64
C TRP A 32 3.40 -24.63 -1.46
N HIS A 33 3.90 -24.62 -0.21
CA HIS A 33 5.21 -25.18 0.16
C HIS A 33 5.05 -26.26 1.24
N VAL A 34 5.85 -27.33 1.20
CA VAL A 34 5.95 -28.28 2.33
C VAL A 34 6.62 -27.54 3.49
N VAL A 35 5.96 -27.50 4.65
CA VAL A 35 6.50 -26.85 5.87
C VAL A 35 6.80 -27.86 6.99
N ALA A 36 6.20 -29.05 6.91
CA ALA A 36 6.54 -30.21 7.73
C ALA A 36 6.14 -31.51 7.03
N ASN A 37 6.57 -32.67 7.54
CA ASN A 37 6.18 -33.96 6.98
C ASN A 37 4.65 -34.11 6.98
N GLY A 38 4.06 -34.33 5.81
CA GLY A 38 2.60 -34.42 5.65
C GLY A 38 1.85 -33.08 5.70
N VAL A 39 2.55 -31.94 5.75
CA VAL A 39 1.96 -30.60 5.92
C VAL A 39 2.45 -29.63 4.84
N ALA A 40 1.51 -29.13 4.06
CA ALA A 40 1.70 -28.06 3.08
C ALA A 40 1.04 -26.76 3.56
N ALA A 41 1.65 -25.61 3.26
CA ALA A 41 1.09 -24.29 3.52
C ALA A 41 0.85 -23.54 2.19
N PRO A 42 -0.41 -23.19 1.83
CA PRO A 42 -0.72 -22.47 0.61
C PRO A 42 -0.12 -21.07 0.53
N HIS A 43 0.27 -20.66 -0.68
CA HIS A 43 0.65 -19.27 -0.95
C HIS A 43 -0.56 -18.36 -0.77
N HIS A 44 -0.36 -17.20 -0.15
CA HIS A 44 -1.43 -16.25 0.09
C HIS A 44 -0.91 -14.82 0.19
N GLN A 45 -1.82 -13.86 0.17
CA GLN A 45 -1.49 -12.45 0.38
C GLN A 45 -2.32 -11.87 1.52
N HIS A 46 -1.71 -10.98 2.29
CA HIS A 46 -2.39 -10.16 3.28
C HIS A 46 -2.51 -8.74 2.72
N PHE A 47 -3.74 -8.25 2.57
CA PHE A 47 -4.00 -6.86 2.21
C PHE A 47 -4.70 -6.16 3.36
N PHE A 48 -4.15 -5.01 3.74
CA PHE A 48 -4.69 -4.09 4.72
C PHE A 48 -5.06 -2.80 4.03
N ASN A 49 -6.09 -2.11 4.49
CA ASN A 49 -6.41 -0.76 4.04
C ASN A 49 -6.59 0.14 5.25
N PHE A 50 -5.99 1.32 5.19
CA PHE A 50 -6.02 2.32 6.24
C PHE A 50 -6.75 3.56 5.72
N ARG A 51 -7.88 3.92 6.34
CA ARG A 51 -8.56 5.20 6.14
C ARG A 51 -7.85 6.26 6.98
N LEU A 52 -7.29 7.27 6.33
CA LEU A 52 -6.56 8.37 6.96
C LEU A 52 -7.30 9.66 6.59
N ASP A 53 -8.08 10.17 7.54
CA ASP A 53 -8.73 11.48 7.44
C ASP A 53 -7.68 12.55 7.72
N MET A 54 -7.28 13.33 6.70
CA MET A 54 -6.06 14.13 6.77
C MET A 54 -6.41 15.62 6.86
N ASP A 55 -6.21 16.19 8.05
CA ASP A 55 -6.37 17.62 8.34
C ASP A 55 -5.02 18.29 8.62
N VAL A 56 -4.16 18.36 7.59
CA VAL A 56 -2.86 19.03 7.72
C VAL A 56 -3.09 20.54 7.83
N ASP A 57 -2.82 21.13 9.00
CA ASP A 57 -3.07 22.55 9.32
C ASP A 57 -4.49 23.04 8.94
N GLY A 58 -5.48 22.15 9.07
CA GLY A 58 -6.87 22.38 8.71
C GLY A 58 -7.34 21.44 7.59
N THR A 59 -8.63 21.52 7.26
CA THR A 59 -9.29 20.58 6.36
C THR A 59 -9.02 20.85 4.89
N ALA A 60 -8.69 22.09 4.50
CA ALA A 60 -8.49 22.44 3.10
C ALA A 60 -7.12 21.96 2.60
N ASN A 61 -7.07 20.74 2.07
CA ASN A 61 -5.85 20.03 1.73
C ASN A 61 -5.83 19.58 0.26
N THR A 62 -4.63 19.30 -0.24
CA THR A 62 -4.40 18.75 -1.58
C THR A 62 -3.41 17.61 -1.47
N VAL A 63 -3.71 16.46 -2.10
CA VAL A 63 -2.75 15.35 -2.20
C VAL A 63 -1.89 15.54 -3.45
N VAL A 64 -0.57 15.57 -3.27
CA VAL A 64 0.43 15.77 -4.32
C VAL A 64 1.22 14.47 -4.53
N GLU A 65 1.23 13.97 -5.76
CA GLU A 65 2.11 12.88 -6.18
C GLU A 65 3.50 13.44 -6.53
N GLN A 66 4.53 12.87 -5.91
CA GLN A 66 5.92 13.19 -6.18
C GLN A 66 6.56 12.03 -6.94
N ASN A 67 7.16 12.29 -8.10
CA ASN A 67 7.97 11.34 -8.85
C ASN A 67 9.37 11.91 -9.08
N THR A 68 10.39 11.07 -9.08
CA THR A 68 11.75 11.40 -9.49
C THR A 68 11.94 11.09 -10.97
N GLN A 69 12.65 11.97 -11.69
CA GLN A 69 13.01 11.79 -13.09
C GLN A 69 14.47 12.19 -13.31
N THR A 70 15.17 11.43 -14.15
CA THR A 70 16.50 11.84 -14.64
C THR A 70 16.35 12.97 -15.65
N LEU A 71 17.36 13.85 -15.70
CA LEU A 71 17.45 14.87 -16.75
C LEU A 71 18.31 14.33 -17.90
N PRO A 72 18.02 14.67 -19.16
CA PRO A 72 18.88 14.31 -20.27
C PRO A 72 20.27 14.98 -20.14
N PRO A 73 21.32 14.41 -20.75
CA PRO A 73 22.62 15.05 -20.82
C PRO A 73 22.55 16.35 -21.64
N GLY A 74 23.36 17.35 -21.27
CA GLY A 74 23.44 18.62 -21.99
C GLY A 74 24.23 19.68 -21.23
N PRO A 75 24.29 20.93 -21.71
CA PRO A 75 25.07 22.00 -21.06
C PRO A 75 24.73 22.23 -19.58
N GLY A 76 23.46 22.03 -19.20
CA GLY A 76 22.99 22.12 -17.81
C GLY A 76 23.09 20.82 -16.99
N ASN A 77 23.50 19.71 -17.62
CA ASN A 77 23.73 18.41 -17.01
C ASN A 77 24.92 17.72 -17.73
N PRO A 78 26.13 18.30 -17.68
CA PRO A 78 27.25 17.84 -18.50
C PRO A 78 27.81 16.48 -18.07
N TYR A 79 27.48 16.03 -16.86
CA TYR A 79 27.94 14.77 -16.28
C TYR A 79 26.86 13.68 -16.25
N ASP A 80 25.70 13.94 -16.85
CA ASP A 80 24.59 12.97 -16.99
C ASP A 80 24.15 12.30 -15.67
N ASN A 81 24.22 13.05 -14.57
CA ASN A 81 23.96 12.52 -13.22
C ASN A 81 22.86 13.28 -12.47
N ALA A 82 22.29 14.33 -13.09
CA ALA A 82 21.21 15.09 -12.48
C ALA A 82 19.86 14.34 -12.55
N PHE A 83 19.11 14.42 -11.46
CA PHE A 83 17.71 14.04 -11.38
C PHE A 83 16.94 15.10 -10.61
N VAL A 84 15.64 15.18 -10.86
CA VAL A 84 14.74 16.15 -10.22
C VAL A 84 13.49 15.47 -9.71
N MET A 85 12.85 16.10 -8.74
CA MET A 85 11.50 15.76 -8.32
C MET A 85 10.49 16.53 -9.17
N LYS A 86 9.46 15.83 -9.66
CA LYS A 86 8.28 16.39 -10.29
C LYS A 86 7.08 16.17 -9.37
N GLU A 87 6.41 17.25 -9.03
CA GLU A 87 5.18 17.22 -8.25
C GLU A 87 3.95 17.33 -9.16
N SER A 88 2.88 16.62 -8.83
CA SER A 88 1.63 16.64 -9.58
C SER A 88 0.45 16.48 -8.61
N PRO A 89 -0.38 17.52 -8.42
CA PRO A 89 -1.60 17.43 -7.64
C PRO A 89 -2.54 16.37 -8.21
N LEU A 90 -3.16 15.56 -7.34
CA LEU A 90 -4.27 14.68 -7.69
C LEU A 90 -5.54 15.51 -7.62
N ARG A 91 -6.13 15.85 -8.78
CA ARG A 91 -7.16 16.89 -8.83
C ARG A 91 -8.58 16.38 -8.66
N SER A 92 -8.80 15.12 -9.00
CA SER A 92 -10.09 14.48 -8.95
C SER A 92 -9.95 13.04 -8.46
N GLU A 93 -11.03 12.51 -7.89
CA GLU A 93 -11.06 11.13 -7.42
C GLU A 93 -10.67 10.13 -8.52
N SER A 94 -11.14 10.31 -9.76
CA SER A 94 -10.80 9.39 -10.86
C SER A 94 -9.30 9.35 -11.19
N GLU A 95 -8.54 10.39 -10.86
CA GLU A 95 -7.09 10.40 -11.03
C GLU A 95 -6.36 9.76 -9.85
N ALA A 96 -7.03 9.68 -8.69
CA ALA A 96 -6.43 9.46 -7.38
C ALA A 96 -6.43 8.00 -6.90
N HIS A 97 -6.47 7.03 -7.81
CA HIS A 97 -6.22 5.61 -7.53
C HIS A 97 -4.84 5.18 -8.07
N ARG A 98 -3.82 5.24 -7.22
CA ARG A 98 -2.41 5.21 -7.66
C ARG A 98 -1.68 3.95 -7.22
N GLN A 99 -0.80 3.48 -8.08
CA GLN A 99 0.20 2.45 -7.75
C GLN A 99 1.49 3.12 -7.30
N LEU A 100 2.18 2.49 -6.35
CA LEU A 100 3.60 2.72 -6.12
C LEU A 100 4.38 2.46 -7.41
N ASN A 101 5.47 3.20 -7.57
CA ASN A 101 6.37 3.02 -8.70
C ASN A 101 7.81 3.11 -8.22
N LEU A 102 8.50 1.96 -8.21
CA LEU A 102 9.89 1.87 -7.76
C LEU A 102 10.83 2.64 -8.68
N ALA A 103 10.59 2.60 -10.00
CA ALA A 103 11.46 3.24 -10.99
C ALA A 103 11.48 4.77 -10.87
N THR A 104 10.36 5.37 -10.44
CA THR A 104 10.25 6.82 -10.26
C THR A 104 10.26 7.25 -8.79
N HIS A 105 10.56 6.35 -7.85
CA HIS A 105 10.47 6.62 -6.41
C HIS A 105 9.17 7.36 -6.04
N ARG A 106 8.02 6.87 -6.54
CA ARG A 106 6.75 7.59 -6.35
C ARG A 106 6.36 7.67 -4.88
N ARG A 107 5.96 8.86 -4.43
CA ARG A 107 5.43 9.14 -3.08
C ARG A 107 4.23 10.06 -3.15
N TRP A 108 3.49 10.16 -2.04
CA TRP A 108 2.35 11.07 -1.92
C TRP A 108 2.45 11.90 -0.66
N ARG A 109 2.19 13.20 -0.82
CA ARG A 109 2.24 14.20 0.24
C ARG A 109 0.89 14.88 0.33
N VAL A 110 0.30 14.97 1.51
CA VAL A 110 -0.84 15.82 1.77
C VAL A 110 -0.32 17.18 2.19
N ILE A 111 -0.78 18.24 1.55
CA ILE A 111 -0.35 19.61 1.83
C ILE A 111 -1.53 20.52 2.12
N ASN A 112 -1.24 21.57 2.91
CA ASN A 112 -2.11 22.73 3.04
C ASN A 112 -1.48 23.89 2.27
N GLN A 113 -2.18 24.40 1.26
CA GLN A 113 -1.65 25.46 0.40
C GLN A 113 -1.79 26.87 1.02
N SER A 114 -2.58 27.02 2.08
CA SER A 114 -2.76 28.28 2.79
C SER A 114 -1.78 28.44 3.95
N ALA A 115 -1.32 27.34 4.54
CA ALA A 115 -0.29 27.33 5.57
C ALA A 115 1.12 27.26 4.98
N ARG A 116 2.01 28.17 5.40
CA ARG A 116 3.39 28.29 4.91
C ARG A 116 4.38 28.11 6.04
N ASN A 117 5.45 27.35 5.78
CA ASN A 117 6.60 27.30 6.67
C ASN A 117 7.55 28.50 6.46
N ALA A 118 8.63 28.56 7.24
CA ALA A 118 9.61 29.64 7.24
C ALA A 118 10.30 29.92 5.88
N VAL A 119 10.28 28.98 4.93
CA VAL A 119 10.84 29.17 3.57
C VAL A 119 9.76 29.42 2.51
N GLY A 120 8.50 29.59 2.92
CA GLY A 120 7.38 29.91 2.02
C GLY A 120 6.75 28.70 1.33
N GLU A 121 7.13 27.48 1.71
CA GLU A 121 6.58 26.24 1.16
C GLU A 121 5.30 25.82 1.90
N SER A 122 4.37 25.13 1.20
CA SER A 122 3.18 24.54 1.84
C SER A 122 3.58 23.62 2.99
N THR A 123 2.85 23.65 4.11
CA THR A 123 3.01 22.63 5.16
C THR A 123 2.48 21.29 4.68
N GLY A 124 3.01 20.17 5.20
CA GLY A 124 2.65 18.86 4.65
C GLY A 124 3.11 17.64 5.44
N TYR A 125 2.43 16.53 5.22
CA TYR A 125 2.82 15.19 5.67
C TYR A 125 2.97 14.27 4.46
N VAL A 126 4.04 13.48 4.43
CA VAL A 126 4.31 12.48 3.39
C VAL A 126 4.00 11.08 3.89
N LEU A 127 3.36 10.28 3.05
CA LEU A 127 3.20 8.85 3.26
C LEU A 127 4.50 8.13 2.89
N PHE A 128 5.16 7.55 3.89
CA PHE A 128 6.35 6.72 3.71
C PHE A 128 5.96 5.25 3.82
N THR A 129 5.92 4.58 2.68
CA THR A 129 5.48 3.19 2.57
C THR A 129 6.56 2.22 3.06
N GLY A 130 6.14 1.14 3.71
CA GLY A 130 7.01 -0.01 3.99
C GLY A 130 7.01 -1.03 2.84
N GLU A 131 7.22 -2.29 3.21
CA GLU A 131 7.00 -3.43 2.30
C GLU A 131 5.60 -3.38 1.68
N ASN A 132 5.53 -3.68 0.38
CA ASN A 132 4.28 -3.72 -0.37
C ASN A 132 4.29 -4.83 -1.42
N SER A 133 3.09 -5.21 -1.85
CA SER A 133 2.84 -6.06 -3.01
C SER A 133 1.63 -5.55 -3.79
N VAL A 134 1.42 -6.13 -4.97
CA VAL A 134 0.22 -5.94 -5.79
C VAL A 134 -0.63 -7.22 -5.75
N PRO A 135 -1.95 -7.15 -5.95
CA PRO A 135 -2.78 -8.34 -5.95
C PRO A 135 -2.39 -9.26 -7.11
N LEU A 136 -2.05 -10.51 -6.79
CA LEU A 136 -1.70 -11.55 -7.77
C LEU A 136 -2.93 -12.29 -8.29
N ALA A 137 -4.05 -12.22 -7.57
CA ALA A 137 -5.32 -12.72 -8.06
C ALA A 137 -5.73 -11.96 -9.34
N GLY A 138 -6.19 -12.70 -10.36
CA GLY A 138 -6.56 -12.10 -11.64
C GLY A 138 -7.65 -11.02 -11.50
N PRO A 139 -7.64 -9.98 -12.37
CA PRO A 139 -8.60 -8.86 -12.34
C PRO A 139 -10.07 -9.31 -12.35
N GLY A 140 -10.39 -10.39 -13.06
CA GLY A 140 -11.74 -10.94 -13.15
C GLY A 140 -12.20 -11.76 -11.94
N SER A 141 -11.30 -12.08 -11.00
CA SER A 141 -11.59 -12.95 -9.87
C SER A 141 -12.62 -12.37 -8.90
N SER A 142 -13.40 -13.24 -8.25
CA SER A 142 -14.38 -12.82 -7.25
C SER A 142 -13.75 -12.02 -6.11
N VAL A 143 -12.60 -12.45 -5.60
CA VAL A 143 -11.88 -11.73 -4.54
C VAL A 143 -11.50 -10.32 -4.98
N ARG A 144 -10.98 -10.14 -6.20
CA ARG A 144 -10.52 -8.83 -6.68
C ARG A 144 -11.68 -7.88 -7.04
N LYS A 145 -12.85 -8.42 -7.38
CA LYS A 145 -14.11 -7.67 -7.52
C LYS A 145 -14.69 -7.23 -6.17
N ARG A 146 -14.59 -8.09 -5.15
CA ARG A 146 -15.16 -7.86 -3.80
C ARG A 146 -14.28 -7.00 -2.91
N ALA A 147 -12.96 -7.13 -3.02
CA ALA A 147 -11.97 -6.38 -2.26
C ALA A 147 -11.28 -5.34 -3.14
N GLY A 148 -12.03 -4.55 -3.92
CA GLY A 148 -11.47 -3.71 -4.97
C GLY A 148 -10.49 -2.64 -4.50
N PHE A 149 -10.45 -2.31 -3.20
CA PHE A 149 -9.43 -1.44 -2.60
C PHE A 149 -7.99 -1.94 -2.83
N MET A 150 -7.78 -3.25 -3.03
CA MET A 150 -6.46 -3.83 -3.31
C MET A 150 -5.92 -3.43 -4.70
N ASN A 151 -6.75 -2.84 -5.56
CA ASN A 151 -6.39 -2.50 -6.93
C ASN A 151 -5.53 -1.24 -7.05
N SER A 152 -5.20 -0.57 -5.95
CA SER A 152 -4.27 0.56 -5.90
C SER A 152 -3.67 0.66 -4.50
N HIS A 153 -2.42 1.11 -4.40
CA HIS A 153 -1.76 1.38 -3.12
C HIS A 153 -2.35 2.64 -2.47
N LEU A 154 -2.65 3.66 -3.26
CA LEU A 154 -3.31 4.88 -2.80
C LEU A 154 -4.68 5.01 -3.43
N TRP A 155 -5.66 5.42 -2.62
CA TRP A 155 -6.88 6.07 -3.07
C TRP A 155 -7.03 7.41 -2.35
N VAL A 156 -7.63 8.40 -2.99
CA VAL A 156 -8.01 9.65 -2.32
C VAL A 156 -9.47 9.94 -2.67
N THR A 157 -10.26 10.25 -1.65
CA THR A 157 -11.64 10.69 -1.80
C THR A 157 -11.83 12.03 -1.10
N GLN A 158 -12.85 12.79 -1.50
CA GLN A 158 -13.34 13.85 -0.62
C GLN A 158 -13.93 13.20 0.65
N ASN A 159 -13.82 13.87 1.79
CA ASN A 159 -14.35 13.35 3.04
C ASN A 159 -15.88 13.22 2.97
N ASN A 160 -16.37 12.07 3.41
CA ASN A 160 -17.78 11.77 3.58
C ASN A 160 -17.93 10.89 4.84
N PRO A 161 -18.69 11.33 5.85
CA PRO A 161 -18.89 10.57 7.09
C PRO A 161 -19.50 9.17 6.88
N ASP A 162 -20.22 8.94 5.79
CA ASP A 162 -20.82 7.63 5.48
C ASP A 162 -19.85 6.69 4.74
N GLU A 163 -18.71 7.21 4.26
CA GLU A 163 -17.69 6.47 3.52
C GLU A 163 -16.58 5.99 4.47
N ILE A 164 -16.83 4.88 5.16
CA ILE A 164 -15.96 4.36 6.22
C ILE A 164 -15.17 3.10 5.82
N TYR A 165 -15.79 2.17 5.09
CA TYR A 165 -15.21 0.86 4.78
C TYR A 165 -14.78 0.73 3.32
N ALA A 166 -13.48 0.56 3.07
CA ALA A 166 -12.90 0.50 1.72
C ALA A 166 -13.49 -0.59 0.79
N ALA A 167 -14.03 -1.68 1.37
CA ALA A 167 -14.70 -2.76 0.64
C ALA A 167 -16.25 -2.69 0.68
N GLY A 168 -16.80 -1.63 1.28
CA GLY A 168 -18.23 -1.48 1.58
C GLY A 168 -18.62 -2.03 2.96
N LEU A 169 -19.84 -1.67 3.40
CA LEU A 169 -20.37 -2.03 4.72
C LEU A 169 -20.74 -3.52 4.84
N TYR A 170 -21.40 -4.08 3.82
CA TYR A 170 -21.91 -5.46 3.82
C TYR A 170 -21.09 -6.36 2.89
N ILE A 171 -20.00 -6.92 3.42
CA ILE A 171 -19.00 -7.65 2.62
C ILE A 171 -19.29 -9.15 2.48
N ASN A 172 -19.99 -9.76 3.44
CA ASN A 172 -20.22 -11.20 3.45
C ASN A 172 -21.06 -11.61 2.23
N GLN A 173 -20.55 -12.53 1.41
CA GLN A 173 -21.16 -12.97 0.15
C GLN A 173 -21.57 -11.87 -0.85
N GLY A 174 -21.08 -10.63 -0.67
CA GLY A 174 -21.38 -9.52 -1.58
C GLY A 174 -20.86 -9.76 -3.00
N LYS A 175 -21.51 -9.16 -4.00
CA LYS A 175 -21.14 -9.30 -5.43
C LYS A 175 -19.89 -8.50 -5.83
N GLY A 176 -19.45 -7.59 -4.95
CA GLY A 176 -18.33 -6.68 -5.17
C GLY A 176 -18.71 -5.38 -5.86
N GLY A 177 -17.73 -4.49 -6.03
CA GLY A 177 -17.93 -3.15 -6.60
C GLY A 177 -18.43 -2.08 -5.62
N GLU A 178 -18.54 -2.39 -4.33
CA GLU A 178 -18.83 -1.43 -3.26
C GLU A 178 -17.54 -0.81 -2.68
N GLY A 179 -17.67 0.22 -1.83
CA GLY A 179 -16.53 0.89 -1.21
C GLY A 179 -15.77 1.80 -2.18
N LEU A 180 -14.44 1.82 -2.11
CA LEU A 180 -13.59 2.72 -2.89
C LEU A 180 -13.84 2.67 -4.41
N PRO A 181 -13.95 1.49 -5.06
CA PRO A 181 -14.30 1.43 -6.49
C PRO A 181 -15.64 2.06 -6.86
N LYS A 182 -16.58 2.18 -5.90
CA LYS A 182 -17.86 2.86 -6.09
C LYS A 182 -17.71 4.35 -5.89
N TRP A 183 -17.10 4.76 -4.78
CA TRP A 183 -17.03 6.16 -4.38
C TRP A 183 -16.22 6.99 -5.35
N ILE A 184 -15.10 6.45 -5.84
CA ILE A 184 -14.21 7.16 -6.77
C ILE A 184 -14.90 7.55 -8.09
N LYS A 185 -15.99 6.87 -8.46
CA LYS A 185 -16.78 7.18 -9.66
C LYS A 185 -17.58 8.47 -9.55
N GLN A 186 -17.78 8.98 -8.33
CA GLN A 186 -18.36 10.31 -8.11
C GLN A 186 -17.46 11.41 -8.69
N ASN A 187 -16.16 11.11 -8.86
CA ASN A 187 -15.17 11.98 -9.46
C ASN A 187 -15.13 13.39 -8.81
N ARG A 188 -15.28 13.44 -7.48
CA ARG A 188 -15.30 14.71 -6.74
C ARG A 188 -13.95 15.43 -6.88
N PRO A 189 -13.94 16.77 -6.86
CA PRO A 189 -12.69 17.53 -6.84
C PRO A 189 -11.92 17.27 -5.55
N LEU A 190 -10.59 17.32 -5.62
CA LEU A 190 -9.69 17.03 -4.49
C LEU A 190 -8.72 18.18 -4.16
N GLU A 191 -8.60 19.20 -4.99
CA GLU A 191 -7.74 20.36 -4.70
C GLU A 191 -8.40 21.28 -3.65
N ASN A 192 -7.67 21.56 -2.57
CA ASN A 192 -8.08 22.42 -1.47
C ASN A 192 -9.41 21.98 -0.84
N GLN A 193 -9.57 20.68 -0.61
CA GLN A 193 -10.75 20.06 -0.02
C GLN A 193 -10.39 19.28 1.25
N ASP A 194 -11.40 18.97 2.05
CA ASP A 194 -11.32 17.94 3.08
C ASP A 194 -11.17 16.57 2.40
N VAL A 195 -9.99 15.94 2.56
CA VAL A 195 -9.59 14.74 1.83
C VAL A 195 -9.29 13.57 2.77
N VAL A 196 -9.75 12.39 2.36
CA VAL A 196 -9.41 11.12 3.00
C VAL A 196 -8.45 10.37 2.11
N MET A 197 -7.27 10.06 2.65
CA MET A 197 -6.29 9.19 2.04
C MET A 197 -6.53 7.75 2.48
N TRP A 198 -6.66 6.85 1.51
CA TRP A 198 -6.81 5.41 1.77
C TRP A 198 -5.57 4.69 1.29
N TYR A 199 -4.83 4.10 2.22
CA TYR A 199 -3.60 3.40 1.90
C TYR A 199 -3.79 1.89 1.98
N SER A 200 -3.58 1.20 0.87
CA SER A 200 -3.59 -0.26 0.79
C SER A 200 -2.16 -0.80 0.88
N LEU A 201 -1.89 -1.58 1.93
CA LEU A 201 -0.64 -2.30 2.13
C LEU A 201 -0.82 -3.77 1.80
N GLY A 202 0.04 -4.32 0.95
CA GLY A 202 0.06 -5.75 0.58
C GLY A 202 1.31 -6.47 1.07
N VAL A 203 1.17 -7.71 1.53
CA VAL A 203 2.27 -8.65 1.80
C VAL A 203 2.00 -9.93 1.04
N THR A 204 2.97 -10.39 0.25
CA THR A 204 2.90 -11.70 -0.41
C THR A 204 3.62 -12.72 0.45
N HIS A 205 2.89 -13.69 0.99
CA HIS A 205 3.43 -14.71 1.87
C HIS A 205 3.64 -16.00 1.09
N LEU A 206 4.91 -16.34 0.89
CA LEU A 206 5.37 -17.64 0.42
C LEU A 206 5.87 -18.41 1.65
N PRO A 207 5.06 -19.33 2.22
CA PRO A 207 5.39 -19.97 3.48
C PRO A 207 6.69 -20.74 3.44
N ARG A 208 7.41 -20.78 4.57
CA ARG A 208 8.65 -21.55 4.75
C ARG A 208 8.60 -22.41 6.01
N PRO A 209 9.47 -23.43 6.15
CA PRO A 209 9.50 -24.30 7.33
C PRO A 209 9.65 -23.55 8.66
N GLU A 210 10.40 -22.44 8.70
CA GLU A 210 10.59 -21.61 9.89
C GLU A 210 9.31 -20.92 10.38
N ASP A 211 8.25 -20.89 9.56
CA ASP A 211 6.96 -20.34 9.95
C ASP A 211 6.07 -21.40 10.65
N TRP A 212 6.50 -22.66 10.72
CA TRP A 212 5.77 -23.78 11.33
C TRP A 212 6.41 -24.21 12.67
N PRO A 213 5.63 -24.57 13.71
CA PRO A 213 4.16 -24.60 13.78
C PRO A 213 3.51 -23.25 14.11
N VAL A 214 4.32 -22.27 14.51
CA VAL A 214 3.88 -20.91 14.81
C VAL A 214 4.82 -19.94 14.11
N MET A 215 4.25 -19.06 13.29
CA MET A 215 4.99 -18.12 12.48
C MET A 215 5.64 -17.02 13.34
N PRO A 216 6.96 -16.81 13.27
CA PRO A 216 7.62 -15.66 13.87
C PRO A 216 7.02 -14.34 13.37
N VAL A 217 7.12 -13.28 14.19
CA VAL A 217 6.50 -12.00 13.84
C VAL A 217 7.12 -11.41 12.56
N HIS A 218 6.28 -11.20 11.55
CA HIS A 218 6.59 -10.39 10.37
C HIS A 218 6.02 -8.97 10.54
N LYS A 219 6.88 -7.96 10.37
CA LYS A 219 6.53 -6.55 10.57
C LYS A 219 6.26 -5.87 9.22
N ALA A 220 5.00 -5.52 9.00
CA ALA A 220 4.58 -4.67 7.89
C ALA A 220 3.83 -3.44 8.43
N GLY A 221 4.05 -2.27 7.81
CA GLY A 221 3.48 -1.00 8.23
C GLY A 221 3.98 0.16 7.36
N PHE A 222 3.68 1.38 7.78
CA PHE A 222 4.05 2.62 7.11
C PHE A 222 4.28 3.73 8.14
N LYS A 223 4.73 4.89 7.67
CA LYS A 223 4.85 6.10 8.49
C LYS A 223 4.18 7.27 7.78
N LEU A 224 3.57 8.15 8.56
CA LEU A 224 3.30 9.53 8.14
C LEU A 224 4.40 10.39 8.73
N MET A 225 5.13 11.10 7.88
CA MET A 225 6.25 11.94 8.30
C MET A 225 5.99 13.40 7.94
N PRO A 226 6.26 14.36 8.84
CA PRO A 226 6.20 15.76 8.48
C PRO A 226 7.21 16.03 7.36
N LEU A 227 6.75 16.67 6.29
CA LEU A 227 7.58 17.11 5.18
C LEU A 227 7.24 18.57 4.92
N GLY A 228 8.11 19.47 5.39
CA GLY A 228 7.88 20.92 5.35
C GLY A 228 6.77 21.41 6.29
N PHE A 229 6.29 20.58 7.23
CA PHE A 229 5.30 20.99 8.22
C PHE A 229 5.87 21.98 9.26
N PHE A 230 7.03 21.65 9.82
CA PHE A 230 7.74 22.50 10.77
C PHE A 230 8.75 23.41 10.07
N ASP A 231 9.07 24.54 10.69
CA ASP A 231 10.05 25.50 10.19
C ASP A 231 11.50 25.02 10.28
N ARG A 232 11.75 24.01 11.12
CA ARG A 232 13.04 23.41 11.39
C ARG A 232 12.85 22.03 12.02
N ASN A 233 13.95 21.34 12.34
CA ASN A 233 13.88 20.08 13.07
C ASN A 233 13.10 20.27 14.40
N PRO A 234 11.95 19.57 14.58
CA PRO A 234 11.06 19.76 15.74
C PRO A 234 11.61 19.14 17.03
N ALA A 235 12.76 18.49 16.99
CA ALA A 235 13.40 17.85 18.13
C ALA A 235 14.68 18.56 18.60
N LEU A 236 14.98 19.77 18.09
CA LEU A 236 16.20 20.50 18.42
C LEU A 236 16.33 20.88 19.90
N ASP A 237 15.22 21.05 20.58
CA ASP A 237 15.13 21.46 21.98
C ASP A 237 14.87 20.30 22.95
N LEU A 238 14.91 19.06 22.47
CA LEU A 238 14.80 17.89 23.34
C LEU A 238 16.09 17.72 24.17
N PRO A 239 16.01 17.71 25.51
CA PRO A 239 17.17 17.42 26.34
C PRO A 239 17.57 15.95 26.20
N LYS A 240 18.82 15.62 26.56
CA LYS A 240 19.24 14.22 26.71
C LYS A 240 18.38 13.55 27.80
N THR A 241 17.96 12.31 27.57
CA THR A 241 17.39 11.46 28.63
C THR A 241 18.41 11.32 29.77
N ARG A 242 17.96 11.56 31.00
CA ARG A 242 18.76 11.39 32.21
C ARG A 242 19.15 9.93 32.43
#